data_AF-A0A1V6AMC8-F1
#
_entry.id   AF-A0A1V6AMC8-F1
#
_cell.length_a   1.000
_cell.length_b   1.000
_cell.length_c   1.000
_cell.angle_alpha   90.00
_cell.angle_beta   90.00
_cell.angle_gamma   90.00
#
_symmetry.space_group_name_H-M   'P 1'
#
loop_
_entity.id
_entity.type
_entity.pdbx_description
1 polymer ?
#
loop_
_entity_poly.entity_id
_entity_poly.type
_entity_poly.pdbx_seq_one_letter_code
_entity_poly.pdbx_strand_id
1 'polypeptide(L)'
;MRKFVFVISYALKRMTRDAIKSLILILVAASFTILISEISFSLEKQYTRMNEAYETIDVEGFLTMKDGTEAKVYSKYIKMFSETIGEYSSYIKDLCLKRSVYYLPSENYTPPDGEALPNLIGISRTKADVSLLPVNKAEITYYENYDESAFLSDSDICLVSAKLAEGKSTGTPRIDKDGYITLYAYIELVSREMVKVPIKLKVIGTYTNGDKDIYCPWPVIVETLKIGFTGDLYSEGLKFTITDNLKIDEFKEKASKIFVPTGYMGNDKDTTINMLLL
;
A
#
# COMPACT_ATOMS: atom_id res chain seq x y z
N MET A 1 -65.05 23.11 17.29
CA MET A 1 -64.42 23.83 18.43
C MET A 1 -65.05 23.53 19.79
N ARG A 2 -66.36 23.72 20.00
CA ARG A 2 -67.03 23.53 21.32
C ARG A 2 -66.81 22.16 21.98
N LYS A 3 -66.82 21.06 21.20
CA LYS A 3 -66.54 19.70 21.70
C LYS A 3 -65.08 19.49 22.12
N PHE A 4 -64.13 20.09 21.40
CA PHE A 4 -62.70 20.02 21.72
C PHE A 4 -62.38 20.73 23.04
N VAL A 5 -62.94 21.93 23.23
CA VAL A 5 -62.80 22.69 24.49
C VAL A 5 -63.44 21.95 25.67
N PHE A 6 -64.55 21.24 25.45
CA PHE A 6 -65.21 20.44 26.47
C PHE A 6 -64.39 19.20 26.88
N VAL A 7 -63.74 18.54 25.91
CA VAL A 7 -62.84 17.40 26.18
C VAL A 7 -61.60 17.84 26.96
N ILE A 8 -61.01 18.99 26.58
CA ILE A 8 -59.84 19.57 27.28
C ILE A 8 -60.22 19.99 28.70
N SER A 9 -61.35 20.67 28.89
CA SER A 9 -61.79 21.10 30.22
C SER A 9 -62.14 19.93 31.13
N TYR A 10 -62.73 18.85 30.58
CA TYR A 10 -62.98 17.60 31.30
C TYR A 10 -61.68 16.89 31.68
N ALA A 11 -60.70 16.83 30.77
CA ALA A 11 -59.39 16.25 31.04
C ALA A 11 -58.62 17.01 32.14
N LEU A 12 -58.62 18.35 32.09
CA LEU A 12 -58.02 19.21 33.12
C LEU A 12 -58.67 19.01 34.49
N LYS A 13 -60.01 18.96 34.56
CA LYS A 13 -60.75 18.71 35.82
C LYS A 13 -60.48 17.32 36.39
N ARG A 14 -60.20 16.33 35.53
CA ARG A 14 -59.83 14.97 35.94
C ARG A 14 -58.37 14.91 36.40
N MET A 15 -57.46 15.63 35.74
CA MET A 15 -56.05 15.75 36.14
C MET A 15 -55.90 16.42 37.52
N THR A 16 -56.72 17.42 37.85
CA THR A 16 -56.69 18.05 39.18
C THR A 16 -57.27 17.16 40.28
N ARG A 17 -58.22 16.27 39.96
CA ARG A 17 -58.82 15.34 40.91
C ARG A 17 -57.91 14.14 41.23
N ASP A 18 -57.18 13.66 40.22
CA ASP A 18 -56.18 12.58 40.35
C ASP A 18 -54.75 13.15 40.17
N ALA A 19 -54.44 14.23 40.88
CA ALA A 19 -53.22 15.04 40.69
C ALA A 19 -51.92 14.21 40.83
N ILE A 20 -51.85 13.30 41.79
CA ILE A 20 -50.67 12.46 42.04
C ILE A 20 -50.43 11.51 40.85
N LYS A 21 -51.47 10.85 40.33
CA LYS A 21 -51.34 9.92 39.20
C LYS A 21 -50.96 10.66 37.91
N SER A 22 -51.52 11.85 37.70
CA SER A 22 -51.19 12.70 36.56
C SER A 22 -49.75 13.22 36.64
N LEU A 23 -49.28 13.60 37.84
CA LEU A 23 -47.90 14.01 38.09
C LEU A 23 -46.91 12.85 37.82
N ILE A 24 -47.23 11.64 38.28
CA ILE A 24 -46.41 10.44 38.01
C ILE A 24 -46.32 10.18 36.50
N LEU A 25 -47.44 10.29 35.77
CA LEU A 25 -47.45 10.11 34.32
C LEU A 25 -46.58 11.16 33.61
N ILE A 26 -46.65 12.42 34.04
CA ILE A 26 -45.81 13.51 33.50
C ILE A 26 -44.34 13.25 33.80
N LEU A 27 -44.00 12.82 35.01
CA LEU A 27 -42.62 12.49 35.39
C LEU A 27 -42.06 11.32 34.58
N VAL A 28 -42.87 10.29 34.33
CA VAL A 28 -42.50 9.15 33.48
C VAL A 28 -42.32 9.60 32.03
N ALA A 29 -43.23 10.41 31.49
CA ALA A 29 -43.08 10.94 30.13
C ALA A 29 -41.83 11.85 30.01
N ALA A 30 -41.55 12.66 31.02
CA ALA A 30 -40.36 13.49 31.08
C ALA A 30 -39.08 12.65 31.15
N SER A 31 -39.04 11.60 31.98
CA SER A 31 -37.88 10.72 32.07
C SER A 31 -37.61 9.98 30.74
N PHE A 32 -38.65 9.48 30.07
CA PHE A 32 -38.50 8.90 28.73
C PHE A 32 -37.98 9.91 27.70
N THR A 33 -38.47 11.16 27.74
CA THR A 33 -38.03 12.19 26.81
C THR A 33 -36.55 12.53 27.04
N ILE A 34 -36.12 12.64 28.31
CA ILE A 34 -34.72 12.86 28.66
C ILE A 34 -33.86 11.69 28.18
N LEU A 35 -34.27 10.45 28.45
CA LEU A 35 -33.52 9.27 28.01
C LEU A 35 -33.40 9.18 26.48
N ILE A 36 -34.47 9.47 25.73
CA ILE A 36 -34.44 9.49 24.26
C ILE A 36 -33.49 10.59 23.76
N SER A 37 -33.52 11.76 24.40
CA SER A 37 -32.62 12.87 24.09
C SER A 37 -31.16 12.50 24.34
N GLU A 38 -30.86 11.87 25.47
CA GLU A 38 -29.51 11.38 25.80
C GLU A 38 -29.03 10.30 24.83
N ILE A 39 -29.91 9.36 24.45
CA ILE A 39 -29.59 8.34 23.45
C ILE A 39 -29.27 8.98 22.10
N SER A 40 -30.08 9.95 21.67
CA SER A 40 -29.88 10.65 20.40
C SER A 40 -28.56 11.42 20.38
N PHE A 41 -28.27 12.15 21.47
CA PHE A 41 -27.00 12.87 21.64
C PHE A 41 -25.79 11.91 21.68
N SER A 42 -25.92 10.78 22.36
CA SER A 42 -24.88 9.75 22.44
C SER A 42 -24.62 9.13 21.06
N LEU A 43 -25.67 8.83 20.30
CA LEU A 43 -25.56 8.33 18.92
C LEU A 43 -24.85 9.33 18.02
N GLU A 44 -25.25 10.60 18.03
CA GLU A 44 -24.61 11.64 17.24
C GLU A 44 -23.12 11.76 17.56
N LYS A 45 -22.77 11.76 18.86
CA LYS A 45 -21.37 11.75 19.29
C LYS A 45 -20.60 10.51 18.82
N GLN A 46 -21.22 9.34 18.80
CA GLN A 46 -20.60 8.12 18.27
C GLN A 46 -20.39 8.22 16.76
N TYR A 47 -21.36 8.73 16.01
CA TYR A 47 -21.22 8.96 14.56
C TYR A 47 -20.10 9.95 14.26
N THR A 48 -20.01 11.06 14.99
CA THR A 48 -18.91 12.02 14.82
C THR A 48 -17.56 11.37 15.08
N ARG A 49 -17.41 10.64 16.20
CA ARG A 49 -16.16 9.92 16.51
C ARG A 49 -15.81 8.86 15.47
N MET A 50 -16.82 8.18 14.94
CA MET A 50 -16.62 7.19 13.88
C MET A 50 -16.14 7.88 12.60
N ASN A 51 -16.73 9.00 12.21
CA ASN A 51 -16.29 9.77 11.04
C ASN A 51 -14.87 10.33 11.23
N GLU A 52 -14.55 10.88 12.40
CA GLU A 52 -13.19 11.31 12.75
C GLU A 52 -12.19 10.15 12.68
N ALA A 53 -12.59 8.95 13.10
CA ALA A 53 -11.76 7.75 12.97
C ALA A 53 -11.57 7.33 11.50
N TYR A 54 -12.62 7.42 10.68
CA TYR A 54 -12.53 7.18 9.24
C TYR A 54 -11.63 8.19 8.54
N GLU A 55 -11.52 9.43 9.00
CA GLU A 55 -10.59 10.41 8.44
C GLU A 55 -9.13 10.18 8.84
N THR A 56 -8.88 9.52 9.97
CA THR A 56 -7.54 9.44 10.58
C THR A 56 -6.83 8.10 10.41
N ILE A 57 -7.57 7.02 10.11
CA ILE A 57 -6.97 5.70 9.90
C ILE A 57 -6.41 5.60 8.48
N ASP A 58 -5.11 5.34 8.34
CA ASP A 58 -4.54 4.95 7.06
C ASP A 58 -4.99 3.52 6.70
N VAL A 59 -5.81 3.40 5.66
CA VAL A 59 -6.27 2.10 5.14
C VAL A 59 -5.36 1.68 4.00
N GLU A 60 -4.57 0.64 4.24
CA GLU A 60 -3.68 0.05 3.22
C GLU A 60 -4.40 -1.01 2.39
N GLY A 61 -4.17 -0.97 1.08
CA GLY A 61 -4.61 -1.96 0.10
C GLY A 61 -3.43 -2.66 -0.56
N PHE A 62 -3.61 -3.93 -0.91
CA PHE A 62 -2.59 -4.74 -1.56
C PHE A 62 -3.22 -5.70 -2.57
N LEU A 63 -2.51 -5.97 -3.66
CA LEU A 63 -2.93 -6.97 -4.65
C LEU A 63 -2.30 -8.32 -4.35
N THR A 64 -3.15 -9.35 -4.22
CA THR A 64 -2.72 -10.72 -4.00
C THR A 64 -3.14 -11.67 -5.11
N MET A 65 -2.41 -12.77 -5.20
CA MET A 65 -2.86 -13.97 -5.89
C MET A 65 -4.04 -14.62 -5.13
N LYS A 66 -4.66 -15.63 -5.75
CA LYS A 66 -5.79 -16.38 -5.15
C LYS A 66 -5.44 -17.06 -3.82
N ASP A 67 -4.17 -17.38 -3.61
CA ASP A 67 -3.64 -18.00 -2.39
C ASP A 67 -3.28 -16.99 -1.28
N GLY A 68 -3.44 -15.69 -1.54
CA GLY A 68 -3.11 -14.62 -0.60
C GLY A 68 -1.64 -14.16 -0.63
N THR A 69 -0.81 -14.70 -1.51
CA THR A 69 0.58 -14.22 -1.72
C THR A 69 0.62 -12.94 -2.55
N GLU A 70 1.70 -12.16 -2.46
CA GLU A 70 1.85 -10.92 -3.25
C GLU A 70 1.76 -11.23 -4.75
N ALA A 71 0.87 -10.52 -5.45
CA ALA A 71 0.67 -10.72 -6.88
C ALA A 71 1.76 -10.07 -7.71
N LYS A 72 2.21 -10.77 -8.76
CA LYS A 72 2.92 -10.13 -9.86
C LYS A 72 1.93 -9.25 -10.64
N VAL A 73 2.18 -7.94 -10.64
CA VAL A 73 1.29 -6.94 -11.24
C VAL A 73 1.90 -6.40 -12.52
N TYR A 74 1.31 -6.70 -13.66
CA TYR A 74 1.80 -6.25 -14.97
C TYR A 74 1.49 -4.77 -15.26
N SER A 75 2.24 -4.20 -16.20
CA SER A 75 2.25 -2.78 -16.59
C SER A 75 0.86 -2.19 -16.81
N LYS A 76 -0.04 -2.96 -17.44
CA LYS A 76 -1.43 -2.58 -17.66
C LYS A 76 -2.15 -2.23 -16.36
N TYR A 77 -1.97 -3.04 -15.32
CA TYR A 77 -2.60 -2.83 -14.02
C TYR A 77 -1.85 -1.76 -13.22
N ILE A 78 -0.52 -1.72 -13.27
CA ILE A 78 0.27 -0.65 -12.64
C ILE A 78 -0.22 0.73 -13.12
N LYS A 79 -0.49 0.89 -14.42
CA LYS A 79 -1.03 2.13 -14.99
C LYS A 79 -2.39 2.53 -14.40
N MET A 80 -3.26 1.56 -14.07
CA MET A 80 -4.56 1.86 -13.44
C MET A 80 -4.39 2.46 -12.04
N PHE A 81 -3.34 2.06 -11.32
CA PHE A 81 -3.01 2.55 -9.98
C PHE A 81 -2.04 3.74 -9.99
N SER A 82 -1.70 4.30 -11.16
CA SER A 82 -0.86 5.49 -11.23
C SER A 82 -1.54 6.69 -10.57
N GLU A 83 -0.84 7.36 -9.65
CA GLU A 83 -1.38 8.51 -8.90
C GLU A 83 -1.67 9.73 -9.78
N THR A 84 -1.07 9.84 -10.96
CA THR A 84 -1.21 11.02 -11.85
C THR A 84 -2.30 10.85 -12.89
N ILE A 85 -2.35 9.69 -13.55
CA ILE A 85 -3.23 9.44 -14.71
C ILE A 85 -4.03 8.14 -14.60
N GLY A 86 -3.88 7.42 -13.49
CA GLY A 86 -4.52 6.13 -13.29
C GLY A 86 -6.02 6.26 -13.07
N GLU A 87 -6.74 5.20 -13.43
CA GLU A 87 -8.19 5.12 -13.24
C GLU A 87 -8.59 5.18 -11.75
N TYR A 88 -7.67 4.80 -10.86
CA TYR A 88 -7.86 4.82 -9.41
C TYR A 88 -7.19 6.01 -8.71
N SER A 89 -6.57 6.94 -9.45
CA SER A 89 -5.78 8.05 -8.89
C SER A 89 -6.54 8.89 -7.85
N SER A 90 -7.86 9.05 -8.01
CA SER A 90 -8.70 9.81 -7.05
C SER A 90 -8.97 9.08 -5.74
N TYR A 91 -8.70 7.77 -5.67
CA TYR A 91 -9.02 6.91 -4.53
C TYR A 91 -7.78 6.47 -3.74
N ILE A 92 -6.60 6.54 -4.35
CA ILE A 92 -5.38 5.99 -3.79
C ILE A 92 -4.27 7.04 -3.68
N LYS A 93 -3.34 6.80 -2.75
CA LYS A 93 -2.09 7.53 -2.54
C LYS A 93 -1.01 6.55 -2.10
N ASP A 94 0.22 7.03 -2.00
CA ASP A 94 1.39 6.29 -1.52
C ASP A 94 1.63 4.96 -2.23
N LEU A 95 1.54 4.95 -3.56
CA LEU A 95 1.77 3.76 -4.37
C LEU A 95 3.18 3.19 -4.16
N CYS A 96 3.22 1.93 -3.75
CA CYS A 96 4.41 1.15 -3.47
C CYS A 96 4.56 0.06 -4.52
N LEU A 97 5.61 0.17 -5.34
CA LEU A 97 6.01 -0.78 -6.38
C LEU A 97 7.39 -1.33 -6.05
N LYS A 98 7.64 -2.59 -6.42
CA LYS A 98 8.92 -3.27 -6.21
C LYS A 98 9.27 -4.14 -7.40
N ARG A 99 10.50 -4.06 -7.88
CA ARG A 99 11.02 -4.98 -8.90
C ARG A 99 12.49 -5.27 -8.66
N SER A 100 12.85 -6.54 -8.71
CA SER A 100 14.21 -7.03 -8.47
C SER A 100 14.84 -7.53 -9.76
N VAL A 101 16.09 -7.14 -9.99
CA VAL A 101 16.95 -7.70 -11.05
C VAL A 101 18.27 -8.11 -10.44
N TYR A 102 18.92 -9.14 -10.97
CA TYR A 102 20.26 -9.48 -10.52
C TYR A 102 21.26 -8.43 -10.98
N TYR A 103 22.30 -8.20 -10.19
CA TYR A 103 23.44 -7.39 -10.61
C TYR A 103 24.77 -8.11 -10.45
N LEU A 104 25.75 -7.67 -11.23
CA LEU A 104 27.15 -8.07 -11.15
C LEU A 104 27.98 -6.85 -10.70
N PRO A 105 28.89 -7.00 -9.72
CA PRO A 105 29.76 -5.93 -9.24
C PRO A 105 30.70 -5.34 -10.30
N SER A 106 31.05 -6.12 -11.31
CA SER A 106 31.92 -5.72 -12.41
C SER A 106 31.59 -6.50 -13.68
N GLU A 107 32.02 -5.98 -14.83
CA GLU A 107 31.75 -6.59 -16.13
C GLU A 107 32.28 -8.02 -16.23
N ASN A 108 33.47 -8.27 -15.67
CA ASN A 108 34.15 -9.57 -15.69
C ASN A 108 33.87 -10.41 -14.44
N TYR A 109 32.89 -10.02 -13.61
CA TYR A 109 32.53 -10.81 -12.44
C TYR A 109 31.91 -12.14 -12.86
N THR A 110 32.47 -13.22 -12.34
CA THR A 110 31.90 -14.56 -12.43
C THR A 110 31.45 -14.95 -11.02
N PRO A 111 30.16 -15.23 -10.80
CA PRO A 111 29.71 -15.65 -9.48
C PRO A 111 30.42 -16.94 -9.06
N PRO A 112 30.87 -17.06 -7.81
CA PRO A 112 31.37 -18.32 -7.28
C PRO A 112 30.31 -19.42 -7.41
N ASP A 113 30.72 -20.65 -7.68
CA ASP A 113 29.81 -21.79 -7.83
C ASP A 113 28.89 -21.93 -6.60
N GLY A 114 27.58 -21.85 -6.83
CA GLY A 114 26.56 -22.00 -5.80
C GLY A 114 26.20 -20.73 -5.01
N GLU A 115 26.84 -19.59 -5.26
CA GLU A 115 26.40 -18.32 -4.67
C GLU A 115 25.24 -17.68 -5.44
N ALA A 116 24.20 -17.28 -4.71
CA ALA A 116 23.10 -16.50 -5.28
C ALA A 116 23.60 -15.10 -5.67
N LEU A 117 23.20 -14.66 -6.87
CA LEU A 117 23.49 -13.30 -7.32
C LEU A 117 22.74 -12.27 -6.45
N PRO A 118 23.38 -11.15 -6.11
CA PRO A 118 22.74 -10.10 -5.36
C PRO A 118 21.73 -9.33 -6.22
N ASN A 119 20.74 -8.70 -5.57
CA ASN A 119 19.65 -8.02 -6.27
C ASN A 119 19.83 -6.50 -6.26
N LEU A 120 19.53 -5.89 -7.40
CA LEU A 120 19.22 -4.47 -7.52
C LEU A 120 17.70 -4.36 -7.51
N ILE A 121 17.16 -3.71 -6.49
CA ILE A 121 15.73 -3.65 -6.19
C ILE A 121 15.25 -2.22 -6.43
N GLY A 122 14.43 -2.04 -7.45
CA GLY A 122 13.75 -0.78 -7.74
C GLY A 122 12.50 -0.65 -6.91
N ILE A 123 12.39 0.40 -6.12
CA ILE A 123 11.24 0.68 -5.27
C ILE A 123 10.72 2.10 -5.50
N SER A 124 9.41 2.30 -5.44
CA SER A 124 8.84 3.66 -5.45
C SER A 124 8.86 4.31 -4.07
N ARG A 125 8.83 3.51 -2.99
CA ARG A 125 8.84 3.95 -1.58
C ARG A 125 9.48 2.88 -0.71
N THR A 126 10.02 3.24 0.45
CA THR A 126 10.68 2.28 1.36
C THR A 126 9.74 1.20 1.85
N LYS A 127 8.45 1.53 2.03
CA LYS A 127 7.39 0.58 2.40
C LYS A 127 7.12 -0.53 1.38
N ALA A 128 7.66 -0.43 0.16
CA ALA A 128 7.47 -1.44 -0.87
C ALA A 128 8.17 -2.77 -0.55
N ASP A 129 9.23 -2.77 0.27
CA ASP A 129 9.91 -3.99 0.70
C ASP A 129 9.89 -4.13 2.23
N VAL A 130 9.43 -5.30 2.71
CA VAL A 130 9.37 -5.62 4.14
C VAL A 130 10.77 -5.62 4.77
N SER A 131 11.81 -5.90 3.99
CA SER A 131 13.22 -5.90 4.41
C SER A 131 13.72 -4.52 4.84
N LEU A 132 13.05 -3.45 4.40
CA LEU A 132 13.35 -2.07 4.79
C LEU A 132 12.47 -1.57 5.94
N LEU A 133 11.49 -2.35 6.38
CA LEU A 133 10.56 -1.94 7.42
C LEU A 133 11.16 -2.12 8.83
N PRO A 134 10.82 -1.23 9.79
CA PRO A 134 11.24 -1.35 11.19
C PRO A 134 10.85 -2.68 11.85
N VAL A 135 9.78 -3.32 11.38
CA VAL A 135 9.33 -4.66 11.85
C VAL A 135 10.43 -5.70 11.67
N ASN A 136 11.25 -5.57 10.63
CA ASN A 136 12.41 -6.43 10.38
C ASN A 136 13.70 -5.88 10.98
N LYS A 137 13.62 -4.96 11.95
CA LYS A 137 14.76 -4.27 12.59
C LYS A 137 15.66 -3.56 11.58
N ALA A 138 15.12 -3.21 10.42
CA ALA A 138 15.79 -2.39 9.44
C ALA A 138 15.61 -0.92 9.82
N GLU A 139 16.74 -0.20 9.86
CA GLU A 139 16.82 1.23 10.08
C GLU A 139 17.56 1.82 8.88
N ILE A 140 17.00 2.88 8.30
CA ILE A 140 17.59 3.58 7.16
C ILE A 140 18.21 4.86 7.68
N THR A 141 19.49 5.06 7.40
CA THR A 141 20.22 6.29 7.68
C THR A 141 20.57 6.96 6.36
N TYR A 142 19.93 8.09 6.09
CA TYR A 142 20.23 8.92 4.92
C TYR A 142 21.45 9.81 5.19
N TYR A 143 22.23 10.08 4.14
CA TYR A 143 23.32 11.05 4.17
C TYR A 143 22.77 12.47 4.08
N GLU A 144 23.63 13.47 4.35
CA GLU A 144 23.23 14.88 4.36
C GLU A 144 22.53 15.29 3.06
N ASN A 145 21.39 15.98 3.20
CA ASN A 145 20.51 16.47 2.14
C ASN A 145 19.66 15.41 1.41
N TYR A 146 19.58 14.20 1.95
CA TYR A 146 18.68 13.15 1.42
C TYR A 146 17.66 12.71 2.47
N ASP A 147 16.50 12.28 1.98
CA ASP A 147 15.43 11.66 2.74
C ASP A 147 14.67 10.64 1.85
N GLU A 148 13.57 10.09 2.36
CA GLU A 148 12.76 9.12 1.63
C GLU A 148 12.19 9.65 0.30
N SER A 149 11.97 10.97 0.17
CA SER A 149 11.42 11.56 -1.05
C SER A 149 12.33 11.37 -2.27
N ALA A 150 13.61 11.07 -2.04
CA ALA A 150 14.55 10.76 -3.09
C ALA A 150 14.07 9.59 -3.98
N PHE A 151 13.38 8.59 -3.40
CA PHE A 151 12.82 7.44 -4.15
C PHE A 151 11.62 7.78 -5.03
N LEU A 152 11.03 8.97 -4.86
CA LEU A 152 9.98 9.48 -5.74
C LEU A 152 10.54 10.17 -6.99
N SER A 153 11.86 10.40 -7.04
CA SER A 153 12.54 11.01 -8.18
C SER A 153 13.01 9.97 -9.20
N ASP A 154 13.42 10.45 -10.36
CA ASP A 154 14.12 9.71 -11.41
C ASP A 154 15.65 9.78 -11.28
N SER A 155 16.17 10.19 -10.13
CA SER A 155 17.60 10.34 -9.92
C SER A 155 18.32 8.98 -9.85
N ASP A 156 19.55 8.95 -10.36
CA ASP A 156 20.46 7.80 -10.26
C ASP A 156 21.07 7.69 -8.86
N ILE A 157 20.26 7.29 -7.89
CA ILE A 157 20.61 7.18 -6.47
C ILE A 157 20.33 5.78 -5.93
N CYS A 158 20.93 5.42 -4.81
CA CYS A 158 20.67 4.14 -4.14
C CYS A 158 20.89 4.15 -2.63
N LEU A 159 20.22 3.21 -1.95
CA LEU A 159 20.55 2.76 -0.61
C LEU A 159 21.29 1.43 -0.68
N VAL A 160 22.33 1.29 0.14
CA VAL A 160 23.12 0.06 0.25
C VAL A 160 23.08 -0.48 1.67
N SER A 161 23.39 -1.75 1.87
CA SER A 161 23.50 -2.27 3.24
C SER A 161 24.67 -1.62 3.98
N ALA A 162 24.57 -1.51 5.30
CA ALA A 162 25.69 -1.06 6.13
C ALA A 162 26.96 -1.94 5.94
N LYS A 163 26.79 -3.25 5.75
CA LYS A 163 27.90 -4.19 5.51
C LYS A 163 28.60 -3.94 4.17
N LEU A 164 27.83 -3.59 3.13
CA LEU A 164 28.36 -3.23 1.82
C LEU A 164 29.11 -1.89 1.91
N ALA A 165 28.54 -0.90 2.58
CA ALA A 165 29.19 0.41 2.77
C ALA A 165 30.52 0.30 3.53
N GLU A 166 30.61 -0.60 4.51
CA GLU A 166 31.85 -0.88 5.26
C GLU A 166 32.84 -1.77 4.49
N GLY A 167 32.51 -2.24 3.29
CA GLY A 167 33.35 -3.12 2.48
C GLY A 167 33.53 -4.53 3.05
N LYS A 168 32.63 -4.97 3.94
CA LYS A 168 32.67 -6.29 4.58
C LYS A 168 32.03 -7.40 3.75
N SER A 169 31.18 -7.03 2.78
CA SER A 169 30.53 -7.97 1.89
C SER A 169 31.44 -8.31 0.70
N THR A 170 31.67 -9.59 0.45
CA THR A 170 32.40 -10.06 -0.74
C THR A 170 31.46 -10.12 -1.95
N GLY A 171 32.00 -9.84 -3.14
CA GLY A 171 31.20 -9.86 -4.36
C GLY A 171 30.18 -8.72 -4.45
N THR A 172 30.52 -7.54 -3.95
CA THR A 172 29.72 -6.30 -4.05
C THR A 172 30.52 -5.19 -4.76
N PRO A 173 29.85 -4.19 -5.36
CA PRO A 173 30.53 -3.04 -5.95
C PRO A 173 31.20 -2.21 -4.86
N ARG A 174 32.34 -1.59 -5.20
CA ARG A 174 33.01 -0.65 -4.31
C ARG A 174 32.42 0.75 -4.50
N ILE A 175 32.25 1.45 -3.38
CA ILE A 175 31.91 2.87 -3.38
C ILE A 175 33.17 3.65 -3.76
N ASP A 176 33.07 4.49 -4.78
CA ASP A 176 34.16 5.37 -5.20
C ASP A 176 34.33 6.54 -4.21
N LYS A 177 35.37 7.37 -4.44
CA LYS A 177 35.67 8.52 -3.56
C LYS A 177 34.58 9.58 -3.58
N ASP A 178 33.77 9.61 -4.63
CA ASP A 178 32.70 10.59 -4.84
C ASP A 178 31.34 10.06 -4.33
N GLY A 179 31.32 8.86 -3.75
CA GLY A 179 30.13 8.23 -3.18
C GLY A 179 29.26 7.48 -4.19
N TYR A 180 29.77 7.13 -5.37
CA TYR A 180 29.04 6.36 -6.38
C TYR A 180 29.45 4.90 -6.39
N ILE A 181 28.52 4.04 -6.80
CA ILE A 181 28.76 2.65 -7.16
C ILE A 181 28.54 2.46 -8.65
N THR A 182 29.35 1.61 -9.26
CA THR A 182 29.13 1.14 -10.63
C THR A 182 28.90 -0.37 -10.59
N LEU A 183 27.82 -0.81 -11.21
CA LEU A 183 27.40 -2.21 -11.27
C LEU A 183 26.82 -2.51 -12.64
N TYR A 184 26.58 -3.79 -12.91
CA TYR A 184 26.00 -4.25 -14.17
C TYR A 184 24.71 -5.02 -13.87
N ALA A 185 23.56 -4.48 -14.27
CA ALA A 185 22.32 -5.25 -14.21
C ALA A 185 22.41 -6.43 -15.19
N TYR A 186 22.09 -7.61 -14.70
CA TYR A 186 22.15 -8.87 -15.43
C TYR A 186 20.74 -9.27 -15.84
N ILE A 187 20.39 -8.96 -17.09
CA ILE A 187 19.03 -9.06 -17.62
C ILE A 187 18.97 -10.03 -18.79
N GLU A 188 17.84 -10.74 -18.92
CA GLU A 188 17.58 -11.64 -20.05
C GLU A 188 16.88 -10.89 -21.19
N LEU A 189 17.41 -11.02 -22.40
CA LEU A 189 16.86 -10.42 -23.63
C LEU A 189 15.76 -11.24 -24.30
N VAL A 190 15.17 -10.65 -25.36
CA VAL A 190 14.28 -11.33 -26.33
C VAL A 190 14.92 -12.51 -27.03
N SER A 191 16.21 -12.44 -27.28
CA SER A 191 16.99 -13.56 -27.80
C SER A 191 17.26 -14.67 -26.78
N ARG A 192 16.80 -14.55 -25.52
CA ARG A 192 17.21 -15.36 -24.35
C ARG A 192 18.70 -15.26 -24.03
N GLU A 193 19.37 -14.24 -24.56
CA GLU A 193 20.74 -13.93 -24.22
C GLU A 193 20.77 -13.07 -22.97
N MET A 194 21.73 -13.36 -22.09
CA MET A 194 21.94 -12.53 -20.92
C MET A 194 22.82 -11.34 -21.27
N VAL A 195 22.36 -10.14 -20.95
CA VAL A 195 23.10 -8.89 -21.19
C VAL A 195 23.41 -8.20 -19.87
N LYS A 196 24.58 -7.56 -19.87
CA LYS A 196 25.10 -6.76 -18.76
C LYS A 196 24.88 -5.29 -19.11
N VAL A 197 24.00 -4.62 -18.39
CA VAL A 197 23.71 -3.19 -18.57
C VAL A 197 24.46 -2.41 -17.48
N PRO A 198 25.42 -1.53 -17.82
CA PRO A 198 26.13 -0.73 -16.82
C PRO A 198 25.19 0.29 -16.19
N ILE A 199 25.25 0.40 -14.86
CA ILE A 199 24.48 1.36 -14.06
C ILE A 199 25.45 2.02 -13.07
N LYS A 200 25.37 3.35 -12.98
CA LYS A 200 26.12 4.14 -12.00
C LYS A 200 25.12 4.84 -11.08
N LEU A 201 25.20 4.59 -9.77
CA LEU A 201 24.27 5.14 -8.78
C LEU A 201 25.02 5.85 -7.67
N LYS A 202 24.49 6.96 -7.19
CA LYS A 202 25.01 7.67 -6.02
C LYS A 202 24.45 7.05 -4.74
N VAL A 203 25.33 6.70 -3.79
CA VAL A 203 24.91 6.21 -2.48
C VAL A 203 24.40 7.38 -1.65
N ILE A 204 23.12 7.34 -1.27
CA ILE A 204 22.45 8.40 -0.50
C ILE A 204 22.16 8.00 0.94
N GLY A 205 22.51 6.78 1.32
CA GLY A 205 22.31 6.27 2.67
C GLY A 205 22.55 4.78 2.78
N THR A 206 22.40 4.29 4.00
CA THR A 206 22.59 2.88 4.35
C THR A 206 21.39 2.32 5.08
N TYR A 207 21.12 1.04 4.90
CA TYR A 207 20.12 0.32 5.70
C TYR A 207 20.75 -0.83 6.49
N THR A 208 20.21 -1.10 7.67
CA THR A 208 20.64 -2.20 8.54
C THR A 208 19.96 -3.52 8.16
N ASN A 209 20.49 -4.65 8.65
CA ASN A 209 19.95 -6.00 8.43
C ASN A 209 20.02 -6.55 6.98
N GLY A 210 20.65 -5.83 6.04
CA GLY A 210 20.99 -6.33 4.70
C GLY A 210 22.41 -6.87 4.57
N ASP A 211 22.71 -7.47 3.41
CA ASP A 211 24.07 -7.85 3.03
C ASP A 211 24.46 -7.29 1.66
N LYS A 212 23.99 -7.88 0.56
CA LYS A 212 24.44 -7.52 -0.78
C LYS A 212 23.41 -6.78 -1.63
N ASP A 213 22.15 -6.72 -1.21
CA ASP A 213 21.10 -6.09 -2.01
C ASP A 213 21.24 -4.55 -2.02
N ILE A 214 20.81 -3.94 -3.12
CA ILE A 214 20.91 -2.51 -3.36
C ILE A 214 19.53 -2.00 -3.75
N TYR A 215 19.05 -0.95 -3.12
CA TYR A 215 17.76 -0.35 -3.42
C TYR A 215 17.94 0.93 -4.24
N CYS A 216 17.15 1.11 -5.28
CA CYS A 216 17.17 2.29 -6.13
C CYS A 216 15.73 2.75 -6.43
N PRO A 217 15.53 3.99 -6.91
CA PRO A 217 14.22 4.45 -7.35
C PRO A 217 13.64 3.58 -8.46
N TRP A 218 12.32 3.38 -8.42
CA TRP A 218 11.59 2.61 -9.43
C TRP A 218 11.91 3.01 -10.88
N PRO A 219 12.02 4.32 -11.24
CA PRO A 219 12.38 4.73 -12.59
C PRO A 219 13.70 4.13 -13.10
N VAL A 220 14.73 4.00 -12.26
CA VAL A 220 16.05 3.44 -12.63
C VAL A 220 15.93 2.01 -13.14
N ILE A 221 15.15 1.16 -12.44
CA ILE A 221 14.89 -0.21 -12.89
C ILE A 221 14.07 -0.24 -14.17
N VAL A 222 13.05 0.62 -14.28
CA VAL A 222 12.22 0.69 -15.48
C VAL A 222 13.07 1.04 -16.71
N GLU A 223 13.96 2.02 -16.59
CA GLU A 223 14.86 2.42 -17.68
C GLU A 223 15.87 1.32 -18.02
N THR A 224 16.44 0.67 -17.01
CA THR A 224 17.34 -0.47 -17.20
C THR A 224 16.65 -1.60 -17.97
N LEU A 225 15.40 -1.92 -17.62
CA LEU A 225 14.63 -2.99 -18.26
C LEU A 225 14.19 -2.62 -19.69
N LYS A 226 13.96 -1.34 -20.00
CA LYS A 226 13.60 -0.90 -21.36
C LYS A 226 14.66 -1.25 -22.41
N ILE A 227 15.93 -1.40 -22.00
CA ILE A 227 17.06 -1.62 -22.92
C ILE A 227 17.03 -3.02 -23.56
N GLY A 228 16.26 -3.97 -23.02
CA GLY A 228 16.29 -5.33 -23.57
C GLY A 228 15.22 -6.32 -23.11
N PHE A 229 14.29 -5.94 -22.24
CA PHE A 229 13.37 -6.89 -21.62
C PHE A 229 12.24 -7.36 -22.56
N THR A 230 11.94 -8.66 -22.50
CA THR A 230 10.90 -9.40 -23.24
C THR A 230 9.48 -9.27 -22.72
N GLY A 231 9.36 -9.09 -21.41
CA GLY A 231 8.07 -9.16 -20.73
C GLY A 231 7.40 -7.80 -20.65
N ASP A 232 6.10 -7.81 -20.41
CA ASP A 232 5.44 -6.65 -19.82
C ASP A 232 6.15 -6.31 -18.51
N LEU A 233 6.59 -5.05 -18.36
CA LEU A 233 7.07 -4.52 -17.08
C LEU A 233 6.09 -4.93 -15.99
N TYR A 234 6.58 -5.58 -14.94
CA TYR A 234 5.74 -5.96 -13.81
C TYR A 234 6.37 -5.52 -12.50
N SER A 235 5.53 -5.42 -11.49
CA SER A 235 5.91 -5.24 -10.10
C SER A 235 5.72 -6.58 -9.38
N GLU A 236 6.65 -6.94 -8.51
CA GLU A 236 6.58 -8.14 -7.66
C GLU A 236 5.54 -8.00 -6.55
N GLY A 237 5.12 -6.77 -6.26
CA GLY A 237 4.00 -6.47 -5.39
C GLY A 237 3.46 -5.08 -5.68
N LEU A 238 2.20 -4.83 -5.32
CA LEU A 238 1.58 -3.50 -5.40
C LEU A 238 0.85 -3.25 -4.10
N LYS A 239 1.27 -2.19 -3.40
CA LYS A 239 0.60 -1.69 -2.18
C LYS A 239 0.26 -0.22 -2.38
N PHE A 240 -0.80 0.24 -1.74
CA PHE A 240 -1.26 1.62 -1.80
C PHE A 240 -2.04 1.94 -0.53
N THR A 241 -2.24 3.22 -0.27
CA THR A 241 -3.10 3.70 0.82
C THR A 241 -4.35 4.33 0.20
N ILE A 242 -5.51 4.15 0.82
CA ILE A 242 -6.72 4.83 0.42
C ILE A 242 -6.62 6.32 0.81
N THR A 243 -6.96 7.20 -0.12
CA THR A 243 -6.93 8.65 0.11
C THR A 243 -8.11 9.11 0.96
N ASP A 244 -9.30 8.54 0.70
CA ASP A 244 -10.55 8.89 1.37
C ASP A 244 -11.30 7.60 1.73
N ASN A 245 -11.36 7.29 3.02
CA ASN A 245 -11.94 6.06 3.50
C ASN A 245 -13.46 5.99 3.28
N LEU A 246 -14.14 7.13 3.10
CA LEU A 246 -15.58 7.16 2.79
C LEU A 246 -15.86 6.65 1.37
N LYS A 247 -14.85 6.65 0.49
CA LYS A 247 -14.96 6.19 -0.90
C LYS A 247 -14.44 4.76 -1.11
N ILE A 248 -14.16 4.02 -0.04
CA ILE A 248 -13.68 2.63 -0.14
C ILE A 248 -14.68 1.76 -0.90
N ASP A 249 -15.97 1.92 -0.66
CA ASP A 249 -16.98 1.07 -1.31
C ASP A 249 -17.12 1.40 -2.80
N GLU A 250 -17.04 2.69 -3.18
CA GLU A 250 -16.95 3.11 -4.59
C GLU A 250 -15.69 2.54 -5.27
N PHE A 251 -14.54 2.63 -4.59
CA PHE A 251 -13.29 2.06 -5.08
C PHE A 251 -13.41 0.54 -5.28
N LYS A 252 -13.98 -0.18 -4.30
CA LYS A 252 -14.21 -1.63 -4.39
C LYS A 252 -15.15 -1.99 -5.54
N GLU A 253 -16.23 -1.25 -5.73
CA GLU A 253 -17.16 -1.49 -6.85
C GLU A 253 -16.44 -1.33 -8.18
N LYS A 254 -15.63 -0.27 -8.34
CA LYS A 254 -14.85 -0.03 -9.55
C LYS A 254 -13.79 -1.11 -9.79
N ALA A 255 -13.03 -1.44 -8.74
CA ALA A 255 -11.99 -2.47 -8.77
C ALA A 255 -12.57 -3.86 -9.05
N SER A 256 -13.79 -4.16 -8.58
CA SER A 256 -14.45 -5.47 -8.77
C SER A 256 -14.74 -5.83 -10.23
N LYS A 257 -14.75 -4.83 -11.13
CA LYS A 257 -14.90 -5.05 -12.58
C LYS A 257 -13.67 -5.69 -13.22
N ILE A 258 -12.52 -5.61 -12.56
CA ILE A 258 -11.22 -6.04 -13.08
C ILE A 258 -10.56 -7.08 -12.15
N PHE A 259 -10.72 -6.91 -10.84
CA PHE A 259 -10.11 -7.73 -9.81
C PHE A 259 -11.17 -8.49 -9.01
N VAL A 260 -10.82 -9.69 -8.55
CA VAL A 260 -11.71 -10.53 -7.75
C VAL A 260 -11.43 -10.27 -6.26
N PRO A 261 -12.47 -10.16 -5.40
CA PRO A 261 -12.27 -10.05 -3.96
C PRO A 261 -11.52 -11.26 -3.38
N THR A 262 -10.69 -11.03 -2.38
CA THR A 262 -10.01 -12.10 -1.65
C THR A 262 -11.04 -13.02 -0.97
N GLY A 263 -10.84 -14.33 -1.05
CA GLY A 263 -11.77 -15.33 -0.50
C GLY A 263 -12.93 -15.74 -1.41
N TYR A 264 -13.04 -15.19 -2.64
CA TYR A 264 -13.93 -15.75 -3.65
C TYR A 264 -13.32 -17.04 -4.23
N MET A 265 -13.56 -18.17 -3.57
CA MET A 265 -13.42 -19.50 -4.18
C MET A 265 -14.62 -19.73 -5.10
N GLY A 266 -14.67 -18.99 -6.21
CA GLY A 266 -15.60 -19.30 -7.29
C GLY A 266 -15.33 -20.70 -7.81
N ASN A 267 -16.40 -21.45 -8.10
CA ASN A 267 -16.41 -22.78 -8.71
C ASN A 267 -15.89 -22.78 -10.17
N ASP A 268 -14.95 -21.90 -10.51
CA ASP A 268 -14.29 -21.91 -11.81
C ASP A 268 -13.36 -23.12 -11.84
N LYS A 269 -13.91 -24.21 -12.40
CA LYS A 269 -13.12 -25.32 -12.90
C LYS A 269 -12.11 -24.74 -13.89
N ASP A 270 -10.86 -24.68 -13.46
CA ASP A 270 -9.72 -24.36 -14.29
C ASP A 270 -9.72 -25.29 -15.52
N THR A 271 -10.18 -24.78 -16.65
CA THR A 271 -10.21 -25.51 -17.92
C THR A 271 -8.87 -25.42 -18.65
N THR A 272 -7.89 -24.70 -18.09
CA THR A 272 -6.58 -24.48 -18.71
C THR A 272 -5.65 -25.70 -18.58
N ILE A 273 -5.95 -26.66 -17.71
CA ILE A 273 -5.14 -27.89 -17.54
C ILE A 273 -5.54 -29.00 -18.53
N ASN A 274 -6.69 -28.91 -19.21
CA ASN A 274 -7.15 -29.95 -20.13
C ASN A 274 -6.62 -29.85 -21.57
N MET A 275 -5.70 -28.95 -21.87
CA MET A 275 -5.08 -28.81 -23.21
C MET A 275 -3.60 -29.23 -23.27
N LEU A 276 -3.16 -30.12 -22.36
CA LEU A 276 -1.81 -30.69 -22.36
C LEU A 276 -1.77 -32.23 -22.40
N LEU A 277 -2.86 -32.89 -22.80
CA LEU A 277 -2.92 -34.36 -22.96
C LEU A 277 -3.56 -34.84 -24.27
N LEU A 278 -3.28 -34.17 -25.38
CA LEU A 278 -3.44 -34.74 -26.72
C LEU A 278 -2.17 -34.55 -27.55
#